data_AF-A0A4R0H0B8-F1
#
_entry.id   AF-A0A4R0H0B8-F1
#
_cell.length_a   1.000
_cell.length_b   1.000
_cell.length_c   1.000
_cell.angle_alpha   90.00
_cell.angle_beta   90.00
_cell.angle_gamma   90.00
#
_symmetry.space_group_name_H-M   'P 1'
#
loop_
_entity.id
_entity.type
_entity.pdbx_description
1 polymer ?
#
loop_
_entity_poly.entity_id
_entity_poly.type
_entity_poly.pdbx_seq_one_letter_code
_entity_poly.pdbx_strand_id
1 'polypeptide(L)'
;MILTDDLSEQERTLLELTATPAATLLGAVSMILRTTLFSEDPAAWVDMWQARPDLARIEWMDGPELADVVAHLAAKDYEGTIEGVPGLRITSYDDHNAKMHWLGAPTPVTLHLTRQLS
;
A
#
# COMPACT_ATOMS: atom_id res chain seq x y z
N MET A 1 30.22 7.39 27.99
CA MET A 1 28.76 7.48 28.14
C MET A 1 28.18 6.48 27.17
N ILE A 2 27.82 5.29 27.65
CA ILE A 2 27.19 4.26 26.82
C ILE A 2 25.71 4.61 26.83
N LEU A 3 25.17 5.04 25.69
CA LEU A 3 23.73 5.05 25.48
C LEU A 3 23.30 3.58 25.63
N THR A 4 22.67 3.24 26.75
CA THR A 4 21.93 1.99 26.83
C THR A 4 20.71 2.21 25.94
N ASP A 5 20.85 1.85 24.67
CA ASP A 5 19.82 1.87 23.61
C ASP A 5 18.70 0.84 23.86
N ASP A 6 18.30 0.66 25.11
CA ASP A 6 17.17 -0.19 25.45
C ASP A 6 15.87 0.58 25.28
N LEU A 7 15.11 0.20 24.25
CA LEU A 7 13.75 0.66 24.04
C LEU A 7 12.92 0.42 25.30
N SER A 8 12.13 1.43 25.68
CA SER A 8 11.15 1.29 26.77
C SER A 8 10.15 0.18 26.45
N GLU A 9 9.55 -0.43 27.47
CA GLU A 9 8.50 -1.45 27.28
C GLU A 9 7.34 -0.93 26.43
N GLN A 10 7.03 0.37 26.52
CA GLN A 10 6.01 1.02 25.71
C GLN A 10 6.46 1.15 24.24
N GLU A 11 7.70 1.53 23.96
CA GLU A 11 8.26 1.52 22.60
C GLU A 11 8.33 0.12 22.02
N ARG A 12 8.72 -0.88 22.83
CA ARG A 12 8.68 -2.30 22.41
C ARG A 12 7.25 -2.75 22.12
N THR A 13 6.28 -2.41 22.95
CA THR A 13 4.86 -2.72 22.72
C THR A 13 4.33 -2.04 21.45
N LEU A 14 4.71 -0.79 21.19
CA LEU A 14 4.36 -0.07 19.97
C LEU A 14 5.03 -0.64 18.72
N LEU A 15 6.25 -1.16 18.85
CA LEU A 15 6.94 -1.90 17.79
C LEU A 15 6.38 -3.32 17.61
N GLU A 16 5.91 -3.97 18.68
CA GLU A 16 5.28 -5.31 18.71
C GLU A 16 3.80 -5.29 18.24
N LEU A 17 3.17 -4.11 18.17
CA LEU A 17 2.07 -3.84 17.23
C LEU A 17 2.52 -3.94 15.74
N THR A 18 3.77 -4.35 15.54
CA THR A 18 4.50 -4.84 14.35
C THR A 18 3.63 -4.97 13.13
N ALA A 19 3.92 -4.10 12.16
CA ALA A 19 3.45 -4.09 10.77
C ALA A 19 2.33 -5.10 10.51
N THR A 20 1.11 -4.72 10.90
CA THR A 20 -0.08 -5.44 10.47
C THR A 20 0.01 -5.79 8.98
N PRO A 21 -0.65 -6.86 8.52
CA PRO A 21 -0.66 -7.18 7.09
C PRO A 21 -1.03 -5.95 6.23
N ALA A 22 -1.97 -5.13 6.69
CA ALA A 22 -2.31 -3.86 6.05
C ALA A 22 -1.15 -2.84 6.03
N ALA A 23 -0.42 -2.64 7.13
CA ALA A 23 0.76 -1.75 7.14
C ALA A 23 1.88 -2.27 6.21
N THR A 24 2.09 -3.59 6.18
CA THR A 24 3.06 -4.22 5.26
C THR A 24 2.66 -3.98 3.80
N LEU A 25 1.37 -4.17 3.47
CA LEU A 25 0.84 -3.90 2.13
C LEU A 25 1.01 -2.42 1.75
N LEU A 26 0.68 -1.49 2.66
CA LEU A 26 0.84 -0.05 2.42
C LEU A 26 2.29 0.31 2.13
N GLY A 27 3.24 -0.27 2.86
CA GLY A 27 4.68 -0.11 2.58
C GLY A 27 5.04 -0.55 1.17
N ALA A 28 4.64 -1.75 0.76
CA ALA A 28 4.92 -2.28 -0.58
C ALA A 28 4.28 -1.44 -1.70
N VAL A 29 3.01 -1.06 -1.53
CA VAL A 29 2.29 -0.21 -2.48
C VAL A 29 2.94 1.16 -2.59
N SER A 30 3.29 1.79 -1.46
CA SER A 30 3.90 3.11 -1.45
C SER A 30 5.23 3.15 -2.21
N MET A 31 6.02 2.08 -2.12
CA MET A 31 7.28 1.95 -2.83
C MET A 31 7.06 1.91 -4.34
N ILE A 32 6.12 1.09 -4.82
CA ILE A 32 5.80 0.99 -6.25
C ILE A 32 5.28 2.31 -6.78
N LEU A 33 4.31 2.91 -6.09
CA LEU A 33 3.73 4.17 -6.49
C LEU A 33 4.79 5.27 -6.62
N ARG A 34 5.69 5.39 -5.64
CA ARG A 34 6.79 6.37 -5.66
C ARG A 34 7.78 6.15 -6.81
N THR A 35 8.11 4.91 -7.13
CA THR A 35 9.13 4.62 -8.15
C THR A 35 8.58 4.58 -9.57
N THR A 36 7.30 4.27 -9.75
CA THR A 36 6.70 4.07 -11.08
C THR A 36 5.86 5.26 -11.54
N LEU A 37 5.03 5.82 -10.67
CA LEU A 37 4.05 6.84 -11.05
C LEU A 37 4.39 8.25 -10.56
N PHE A 38 5.25 8.38 -9.54
CA PHE A 38 5.51 9.66 -8.85
C PHE A 38 6.99 10.09 -8.85
N SER A 39 7.77 9.65 -9.83
CA SER A 39 9.24 9.86 -9.88
C SER A 39 9.66 11.32 -10.09
N GLU A 40 8.81 12.18 -10.67
CA GLU A 40 9.16 13.57 -11.02
C GLU A 40 8.45 14.63 -10.15
N ASP A 41 7.35 14.30 -9.50
CA ASP A 41 6.65 15.17 -8.55
C ASP A 41 6.20 14.34 -7.32
N PRO A 42 6.92 14.42 -6.18
CA PRO A 42 6.59 13.63 -5.00
C PRO A 42 5.23 14.08 -4.48
N ALA A 43 4.20 13.29 -4.83
CA ALA A 43 2.80 13.59 -4.61
C ALA A 43 2.51 14.06 -3.17
N ALA A 44 2.23 15.35 -3.01
CA ALA A 44 1.67 15.94 -1.78
C ALA A 44 0.18 15.59 -1.57
N TRP A 45 -0.38 14.74 -2.43
CA TRP A 45 -1.82 14.55 -2.63
C TRP A 45 -2.31 13.10 -2.45
N VAL A 46 -1.43 12.17 -2.01
CA VAL A 46 -1.81 10.77 -1.69
C VAL A 46 -1.83 10.57 -0.18
N ASP A 47 -2.98 10.16 0.35
CA ASP A 47 -3.16 9.74 1.75
C ASP A 47 -3.29 8.21 1.83
N MET A 48 -2.60 7.60 2.80
CA MET A 48 -2.52 6.16 2.98
C MET A 48 -2.71 5.82 4.45
N TRP A 49 -3.71 5.00 4.75
CA TRP A 49 -3.97 4.58 6.13
C TRP A 49 -4.58 3.20 6.20
N GLN A 50 -4.55 2.65 7.42
CA GLN A 50 -5.25 1.42 7.75
C GLN A 50 -6.24 1.70 8.89
N ALA A 51 -7.43 1.10 8.80
CA ALA A 51 -8.41 1.13 9.89
C ALA A 51 -8.36 -0.14 10.74
N ARG A 52 -7.93 -1.25 10.15
CA ARG A 52 -7.85 -2.58 10.78
C ARG A 52 -6.65 -3.34 10.20
N PRO A 53 -6.15 -4.39 10.86
CA PRO A 53 -5.01 -5.17 10.36
C PRO A 53 -5.20 -5.81 8.97
N ASP A 54 -6.45 -5.97 8.52
CA ASP A 54 -6.88 -6.60 7.27
C ASP A 54 -7.42 -5.60 6.22
N LEU A 55 -7.34 -4.28 6.48
CA LEU A 55 -7.91 -3.25 5.61
C LEU A 55 -6.97 -2.04 5.47
N ALA A 56 -6.49 -1.84 4.25
CA ALA A 56 -5.71 -0.69 3.82
C ALA A 56 -6.56 0.22 2.89
N ARG A 57 -6.32 1.52 2.96
CA ARG A 57 -6.95 2.54 2.12
C ARG A 57 -5.90 3.47 1.56
N ILE A 58 -6.05 3.82 0.30
CA ILE A 58 -5.25 4.83 -0.38
C ILE A 58 -6.21 5.75 -1.11
N GLU A 59 -6.12 7.04 -0.82
CA GLU A 59 -6.96 8.06 -1.43
C GLU A 59 -6.11 9.19 -1.95
N TRP A 60 -6.54 9.78 -3.07
CA TRP A 60 -5.74 10.80 -3.71
C TRP A 60 -6.57 11.75 -4.56
N MET A 61 -6.10 12.99 -4.70
CA MET A 61 -6.75 14.05 -5.46
C MET A 61 -5.81 14.54 -6.56
N ASP A 62 -6.34 14.68 -7.78
CA ASP A 62 -5.56 14.94 -8.99
C ASP A 62 -4.45 13.88 -9.20
N GLY A 63 -3.77 13.85 -10.36
CA GLY A 63 -2.78 12.81 -10.68
C GLY A 63 -3.33 11.63 -11.51
N PRO A 64 -2.68 10.44 -11.47
CA PRO A 64 -2.93 9.34 -12.41
C PRO A 64 -4.35 8.82 -12.34
N GLU A 65 -4.80 8.30 -13.48
CA GLU A 65 -6.06 7.62 -13.58
C GLU A 65 -6.05 6.34 -12.73
N LEU A 66 -7.22 5.99 -12.18
CA LEU A 66 -7.34 4.82 -11.32
C LEU A 66 -6.93 3.53 -12.04
N ALA A 67 -7.26 3.43 -13.34
CA ALA A 67 -6.87 2.29 -14.17
C ALA A 67 -5.35 2.12 -14.25
N ASP A 68 -4.60 3.22 -14.35
CA ASP A 68 -3.14 3.18 -14.40
C ASP A 68 -2.56 2.74 -13.05
N VAL A 69 -3.08 3.29 -11.94
CA VAL A 69 -2.68 2.89 -10.59
C VAL A 69 -2.93 1.39 -10.37
N VAL A 70 -4.12 0.91 -10.67
CA VAL A 70 -4.49 -0.50 -10.54
C VAL A 70 -3.58 -1.39 -11.40
N ALA A 71 -3.26 -0.96 -12.62
CA ALA A 71 -2.41 -1.70 -13.54
C ALA A 71 -0.96 -1.84 -13.05
N HIS A 72 -0.41 -0.82 -12.37
CA HIS A 72 0.93 -0.86 -11.79
C HIS A 72 0.99 -1.64 -10.47
N LEU A 73 -0.11 -1.67 -9.70
CA LEU A 73 -0.16 -2.37 -8.42
C LEU A 73 -0.44 -3.86 -8.56
N ALA A 74 -1.30 -4.26 -9.50
CA ALA A 74 -1.66 -5.66 -9.69
C ALA A 74 -0.43 -6.50 -10.03
N ALA A 75 -0.22 -7.61 -9.31
CA ALA A 75 0.90 -8.49 -9.61
C ALA A 75 0.72 -9.13 -10.99
N LYS A 76 1.75 -9.01 -11.83
CA LYS A 76 1.80 -9.57 -13.18
C LYS A 76 3.10 -10.36 -13.35
N ASP A 77 3.01 -11.51 -14.00
CA ASP A 77 4.19 -12.28 -14.41
C ASP A 77 4.58 -11.86 -15.82
N TYR A 78 5.79 -11.32 -15.94
CA TYR A 78 6.43 -10.99 -17.21
C TYR A 78 7.70 -11.81 -17.36
N GLU A 79 7.61 -12.88 -18.14
CA GLU A 79 8.75 -13.77 -18.48
C GLU A 79 9.52 -14.28 -17.24
N GLY A 80 8.83 -14.59 -16.14
CA GLY A 80 9.43 -15.09 -14.90
C GLY A 80 9.87 -14.00 -13.93
N THR A 81 9.61 -12.72 -14.25
CA THR A 81 9.75 -11.59 -13.33
C THR A 81 8.38 -11.11 -12.89
N ILE A 82 8.17 -10.99 -11.57
CA ILE A 82 6.93 -10.42 -11.04
C ILE A 82 7.05 -8.90 -10.97
N GLU A 83 6.20 -8.20 -11.72
CA GLU A 83 5.97 -6.77 -11.59
C GLU A 83 4.74 -6.50 -10.71
N GLY A 84 4.64 -5.29 -10.17
CA GLY A 84 3.59 -4.89 -9.24
C GLY A 84 3.80 -5.45 -7.83
N VAL A 85 2.74 -5.46 -7.01
CA VAL A 85 2.81 -6.00 -5.63
C VAL A 85 2.57 -7.50 -5.66
N PRO A 86 3.54 -8.36 -5.29
CA PRO A 86 3.35 -9.81 -5.27
C PRO A 86 2.14 -10.21 -4.44
N GLY A 87 1.28 -11.08 -5.01
CA GLY A 87 0.06 -11.56 -4.37
C GLY A 87 -1.11 -10.57 -4.33
N LEU A 88 -0.97 -9.35 -4.88
CA LEU A 88 -2.07 -8.40 -5.00
C LEU A 88 -2.90 -8.69 -6.26
N ARG A 89 -4.22 -8.77 -6.11
CA ARG A 89 -5.17 -9.13 -7.18
C ARG A 89 -6.29 -8.11 -7.25
N ILE A 90 -6.70 -7.77 -8.48
CA ILE A 90 -7.85 -6.90 -8.73
C ILE A 90 -9.12 -7.68 -8.45
N THR A 91 -10.02 -7.12 -7.65
CA THR A 91 -11.34 -7.71 -7.38
C THR A 91 -12.42 -6.99 -8.18
N SER A 92 -12.42 -5.65 -8.14
CA SER A 92 -13.35 -4.80 -8.88
C SER A 92 -12.78 -3.39 -8.97
N TYR A 93 -13.08 -2.66 -10.04
CA TYR A 93 -12.83 -1.23 -10.11
C TYR A 93 -13.81 -0.53 -11.05
N ASP A 94 -14.05 0.74 -10.79
CA ASP A 94 -14.73 1.69 -11.68
C ASP A 94 -13.78 2.88 -11.93
N ASP A 95 -14.29 4.02 -12.39
CA ASP A 95 -13.48 5.20 -12.73
C ASP A 95 -12.87 5.89 -11.48
N HIS A 96 -13.42 5.65 -10.28
CA HIS A 96 -13.06 6.37 -9.06
C HIS A 96 -12.70 5.47 -7.88
N ASN A 97 -13.17 4.22 -7.86
CA ASN A 97 -12.94 3.29 -6.78
C ASN A 97 -12.39 1.97 -7.29
N ALA A 98 -11.40 1.41 -6.60
CA ALA A 98 -10.97 0.03 -6.82
C ALA A 98 -10.89 -0.73 -5.50
N LYS A 99 -11.17 -2.02 -5.59
CA LYS A 99 -10.96 -3.00 -4.53
C LYS A 99 -9.99 -4.06 -5.03
N MET A 100 -8.94 -4.28 -4.25
CA MET A 100 -7.93 -5.32 -4.50
C MET A 100 -7.76 -6.18 -3.26
N HIS A 101 -7.39 -7.45 -3.44
CA HIS A 101 -7.07 -8.37 -2.34
C HIS A 101 -5.60 -8.76 -2.40
N TRP A 102 -4.92 -8.65 -1.26
CA TRP A 102 -3.54 -9.07 -1.10
C TRP A 102 -3.48 -10.39 -0.33
N LEU A 103 -2.81 -11.37 -0.93
CA LEU A 103 -2.68 -12.74 -0.41
C LEU A 103 -1.26 -13.04 0.13
N GLY A 104 -0.47 -12.00 0.39
CA GLY A 104 0.91 -12.14 0.89
C GLY A 104 1.04 -12.42 2.39
N ALA A 105 -0.09 -12.54 3.11
CA ALA A 105 -0.14 -12.82 4.54
C ALA A 105 -1.20 -13.90 4.83
N PRO A 106 -1.14 -14.59 6.00
CA PRO A 106 -2.13 -15.60 6.39
C PRO A 106 -3.57 -15.06 6.40
N THR A 107 -3.73 -13.79 6.77
CA THR A 107 -5.00 -13.06 6.67
C THR A 107 -4.97 -12.19 5.41
N PRO A 108 -5.83 -12.45 4.41
CA PRO A 108 -5.94 -11.59 3.25
C PRO A 108 -6.24 -10.14 3.63
N VAL A 109 -5.60 -9.20 2.96
CA VAL A 109 -5.83 -7.77 3.19
C VAL A 109 -6.65 -7.22 2.03
N THR A 110 -7.69 -6.47 2.37
CA THR A 110 -8.41 -5.67 1.39
C THR A 110 -7.73 -4.31 1.24
N LEU A 111 -7.42 -3.93 0.01
CA LEU A 111 -6.97 -2.59 -0.37
C LEU A 111 -8.09 -1.87 -1.09
N HIS A 112 -8.53 -0.74 -0.54
CA HIS A 112 -9.41 0.20 -1.22
C HIS A 112 -8.59 1.35 -1.79
N LEU A 113 -8.83 1.65 -3.07
CA LEU A 113 -8.25 2.78 -3.77
C LEU A 113 -9.38 3.74 -4.11
N THR A 114 -9.21 5.03 -3.82
CA THR A 114 -10.19 6.07 -4.18
C THR A 114 -9.47 7.23 -4.86
N ARG A 115 -9.86 7.55 -6.10
CA ARG A 115 -9.47 8.80 -6.75
C ARG A 115 -10.58 9.82 -6.57
N GLN A 116 -10.28 10.91 -5.86
CA GLN A 116 -11.21 12.03 -5.66
C GLN A 116 -11.15 12.97 -6.88
N LEU A 117 -12.32 13.31 -7.43
CA LEU A 117 -12.44 14.38 -8.41
C LEU A 117 -12.64 15.71 -7.66
N SER A 118 -11.93 16.74 -8.12
CA SER A 118 -12.10 18.13 -7.65
C SER A 118 -13.37 18.78 -8.20
#